data_AF-A0A2W6BVQ9-F1
#
_entry.id   AF-A0A2W6BVQ9-F1
#
_cell.length_a   1.000
_cell.length_b   1.000
_cell.length_c   1.000
_cell.angle_alpha   90.00
_cell.angle_beta   90.00
_cell.angle_gamma   90.00
#
_symmetry.space_group_name_H-M   'P 1'
#
loop_
_entity.id
_entity.type
_entity.pdbx_description
1 polymer ?
#
loop_
_entity_poly.entity_id
_entity_poly.type
_entity_poly.pdbx_seq_one_letter_code
_entity_poly.pdbx_strand_id
1 'polypeptide(L)'
;MVNIASNDVLAAHLSEHAAMLRAVRLAEGALGRTSPNPIVGAVVLDAAGQVVGEGRHDRAGQPHAEVRALHAAGDRASGGTLVVTLEPCTHTGRTGPCVAS
;
A
#
# COMPACT_ATOMS: atom_id res chain seq x y z
N MET A 1 10.58 -22.43 -27.95
CA MET A 1 10.42 -21.00 -28.28
C MET A 1 8.97 -20.63 -27.96
N VAL A 2 8.69 -20.21 -26.72
CA VAL A 2 7.35 -19.75 -26.34
C VAL A 2 7.34 -18.24 -26.52
N ASN A 3 6.40 -17.79 -27.35
CA ASN A 3 6.30 -16.44 -27.86
C ASN A 3 6.00 -15.45 -26.73
N ILE A 4 7.00 -14.65 -26.34
CA ILE A 4 6.82 -13.46 -25.51
C ILE A 4 6.51 -12.32 -26.48
N ALA A 5 5.25 -12.23 -26.90
CA ALA A 5 4.75 -11.06 -27.59
C ALA A 5 3.47 -10.61 -26.90
N SER A 6 3.60 -9.51 -26.18
CA SER A 6 2.56 -8.50 -26.01
C SER A 6 1.30 -8.96 -25.29
N ASN A 7 1.40 -9.18 -23.98
CA ASN A 7 0.26 -8.90 -23.12
C ASN A 7 0.45 -7.48 -22.62
N ASP A 8 -0.03 -6.52 -23.41
CA ASP A 8 -0.28 -5.19 -22.92
C ASP A 8 -0.99 -5.33 -21.58
N VAL A 9 -0.38 -4.67 -20.62
CA VAL A 9 -0.87 -4.42 -19.29
C VAL A 9 -2.15 -3.62 -19.46
N LEU A 10 -3.27 -4.27 -19.80
CA LEU A 10 -4.57 -3.78 -19.37
C LEU A 10 -4.42 -3.72 -17.86
N ALA A 11 -4.43 -2.49 -17.35
CA ALA A 11 -4.29 -2.20 -15.95
C ALA A 11 -5.13 -3.25 -15.18
N ALA A 12 -4.45 -4.04 -14.34
CA ALA A 12 -5.08 -5.14 -13.64
C ALA A 12 -6.10 -4.58 -12.66
N HIS A 13 -7.38 -4.77 -12.96
CA HIS A 13 -8.46 -4.53 -12.00
C HIS A 13 -8.30 -5.55 -10.87
N LEU A 14 -7.75 -5.12 -9.75
CA LEU A 14 -7.61 -5.96 -8.57
C LEU A 14 -8.87 -5.80 -7.71
N SER A 15 -9.46 -6.92 -7.31
CA SER A 15 -10.40 -6.91 -6.20
C SER A 15 -9.69 -6.50 -4.91
N GLU A 16 -10.44 -5.94 -3.96
CA GLU A 16 -9.91 -5.56 -2.64
C GLU A 16 -9.24 -6.75 -1.92
N HIS A 17 -9.78 -7.97 -2.08
CA HIS A 17 -9.16 -9.18 -1.55
C HIS A 17 -7.80 -9.47 -2.19
N ALA A 18 -7.67 -9.36 -3.51
CA ALA A 18 -6.39 -9.54 -4.19
C ALA A 18 -5.39 -8.43 -3.81
N ALA A 19 -5.86 -7.20 -3.64
CA ALA A 19 -5.07 -6.08 -3.15
C ALA A 19 -4.62 -6.30 -1.70
N MET A 20 -5.46 -6.89 -0.84
CA MET A 20 -5.09 -7.28 0.53
C MET A 20 -3.97 -8.32 0.53
N LEU A 21 -4.06 -9.36 -0.31
CA LEU A 21 -2.98 -10.33 -0.46
C LEU A 21 -1.68 -9.68 -0.97
N ARG A 22 -1.77 -8.64 -1.82
CA ARG A 22 -0.62 -7.84 -2.22
C ARG A 22 -0.05 -7.02 -1.05
N ALA A 23 -0.90 -6.39 -0.26
CA ALA A 23 -0.52 -5.61 0.92
C ALA A 23 0.20 -6.50 1.96
N VAL A 24 -0.27 -7.73 2.20
CA VAL A 24 0.40 -8.71 3.07
C VAL A 24 1.81 -9.03 2.55
N ARG A 25 1.97 -9.32 1.26
CA ARG A 25 3.31 -9.57 0.67
C ARG A 25 4.25 -8.36 0.79
N LEU A 26 3.72 -7.14 0.68
CA LEU A 26 4.51 -5.92 0.90
C LEU A 26 4.97 -5.82 2.37
N ALA A 27 4.09 -6.13 3.32
CA ALA A 27 4.41 -6.12 4.76
C ALA A 27 5.47 -7.16 5.13
N GLU A 28 5.39 -8.37 4.57
CA GLU A 28 6.37 -9.45 4.78
C GLU A 28 7.81 -9.03 4.41
N GLY A 29 7.96 -8.18 3.39
CA GLY A 29 9.27 -7.62 3.00
C GLY A 29 9.94 -6.72 4.05
N ALA A 30 9.25 -6.38 5.15
CA ALA A 30 9.78 -5.60 6.26
C ALA A 30 10.01 -6.42 7.54
N LEU A 31 9.83 -7.75 7.50
CA LEU A 31 10.03 -8.63 8.66
C LEU A 31 11.41 -8.40 9.31
N GLY A 32 11.39 -8.24 10.64
CA GLY A 32 12.59 -8.01 11.45
C GLY A 32 13.17 -6.59 11.40
N ARG A 33 12.56 -5.65 10.65
CA ARG A 33 13.13 -4.30 10.43
C ARG A 33 12.36 -3.16 11.10
N THR A 34 11.12 -3.40 11.51
CA THR A 34 10.21 -2.34 11.98
C THR A 34 10.13 -2.20 13.48
N SER A 35 10.62 -3.17 14.27
CA SER A 35 10.52 -3.17 15.73
C SER A 35 10.98 -1.82 16.34
N PRO A 36 10.22 -1.24 17.28
CA PRO A 36 9.04 -1.79 17.97
C PRO A 36 7.70 -1.69 17.18
N ASN A 37 7.70 -1.09 16.00
CA ASN A 37 6.50 -0.88 15.21
C ASN A 37 6.06 -2.17 14.47
N PRO A 38 4.76 -2.35 14.19
CA PRO A 38 4.27 -3.48 13.42
C PRO A 38 4.78 -3.44 11.97
N ILE A 39 4.80 -4.61 11.31
CA ILE A 39 4.93 -4.67 9.85
C ILE A 39 3.56 -4.33 9.23
N VAL A 40 3.55 -3.39 8.30
CA VAL A 40 2.31 -2.93 7.65
C VAL A 40 2.60 -2.75 6.16
N GLY A 41 1.66 -3.20 5.33
CA GLY A 41 1.65 -2.97 3.89
C GLY A 41 0.34 -2.29 3.48
N ALA A 42 0.41 -1.52 2.41
CA ALA A 42 -0.74 -0.80 1.87
C ALA A 42 -0.70 -0.75 0.33
N VAL A 43 -1.88 -0.76 -0.27
CA VAL A 43 -2.11 -0.65 -1.73
C VAL A 43 -3.23 0.36 -1.96
N VAL A 44 -3.05 1.26 -2.93
CA VAL A 44 -4.11 2.16 -3.40
C VAL A 44 -4.62 1.64 -4.73
N LEU A 45 -5.92 1.39 -4.78
CA LEU A 45 -6.68 1.17 -6.01
C LEU A 45 -7.33 2.49 -6.42
N ASP A 46 -7.23 2.91 -7.68
CA ASP A 46 -8.02 4.04 -8.18
C ASP A 46 -9.51 3.66 -8.34
N ALA A 47 -10.35 4.63 -8.71
CA ALA A 47 -11.78 4.41 -8.88
C ALA A 47 -12.14 3.35 -9.94
N ALA A 48 -11.20 3.02 -10.84
CA ALA A 48 -11.35 1.95 -11.83
C ALA A 48 -10.78 0.60 -11.33
N GLY A 49 -10.39 0.51 -10.06
CA GLY A 49 -9.81 -0.67 -9.41
C GLY A 49 -8.38 -0.96 -9.80
N GLN A 50 -7.64 0.02 -10.32
CA GLN A 50 -6.26 -0.15 -10.76
C GLN A 50 -5.29 0.14 -9.64
N VAL A 51 -4.23 -0.67 -9.52
CA VAL A 51 -3.16 -0.35 -8.57
C VAL A 51 -2.42 0.90 -9.03
N VAL A 52 -2.48 1.94 -8.20
CA VAL A 52 -1.85 3.24 -8.48
C VAL A 52 -0.79 3.61 -7.46
N GLY A 53 -0.76 2.97 -6.30
CA GLY A 53 0.26 3.20 -5.30
C GLY A 53 0.45 2.00 -4.38
N GLU A 54 1.68 1.81 -3.91
CA GLU A 54 2.04 0.73 -2.99
C GLU A 54 3.00 1.25 -1.93
N GLY A 55 2.90 0.70 -0.73
CA GLY A 55 3.73 1.09 0.40
C GLY A 55 3.88 -0.01 1.43
N ARG A 56 4.98 0.07 2.19
CA ARG A 56 5.17 -0.69 3.43
C ARG A 56 5.91 0.17 4.45
N HIS A 57 5.72 -0.11 5.73
CA HIS A 57 6.53 0.53 6.76
C HIS A 57 7.93 -0.10 6.79
N ASP A 58 8.98 0.63 6.39
CA ASP A 58 10.33 0.07 6.26
C ASP A 58 11.11 -0.01 7.59
N ARG A 59 10.88 0.94 8.52
CA ARG A 59 11.59 1.05 9.80
C ARG A 59 10.89 2.03 10.75
N ALA A 60 11.01 1.82 12.07
CA ALA A 60 10.49 2.74 13.07
C ALA A 60 10.95 4.20 12.85
N GLY A 61 9.99 5.14 12.90
CA GLY A 61 10.23 6.57 12.68
C GLY A 61 10.26 6.98 11.19
N GLN A 62 10.11 6.05 10.26
CA GLN A 62 9.90 6.35 8.84
C GLN A 62 8.40 6.45 8.53
N PRO A 63 8.01 7.02 7.38
CA PRO A 63 6.62 7.05 6.95
C PRO A 63 5.95 5.68 7.03
N HIS A 64 4.69 5.65 7.47
CA HIS A 64 3.86 4.46 7.51
C HIS A 64 3.50 3.99 6.09
N ALA A 65 2.93 2.80 5.97
CA ALA A 65 2.63 2.17 4.69
C ALA A 65 1.63 3.00 3.86
N GLU A 66 0.62 3.55 4.54
CA GLU A 66 -0.45 4.38 4.00
C GLU A 66 0.12 5.64 3.35
N VAL A 67 0.98 6.36 4.07
CA VAL A 67 1.64 7.58 3.55
C VAL A 67 2.45 7.27 2.30
N ARG A 68 3.20 6.16 2.30
CA ARG A 68 4.00 5.75 1.13
C ARG A 68 3.11 5.38 -0.06
N ALA A 69 2.04 4.62 0.17
CA ALA A 69 1.12 4.20 -0.88
C ALA A 69 0.36 5.40 -1.48
N LEU A 70 -0.10 6.33 -0.64
CA LEU A 70 -0.76 7.57 -1.09
C LEU A 70 0.19 8.50 -1.84
N HIS A 71 1.44 8.66 -1.37
CA HIS A 71 2.46 9.43 -2.11
C HIS A 71 2.77 8.80 -3.47
N ALA A 72 2.85 7.47 -3.55
CA ALA A 72 3.06 6.77 -4.81
C ALA A 72 1.86 6.93 -5.78
N ALA A 73 0.65 6.94 -5.24
CA ALA A 73 -0.59 7.12 -6.00
C ALA A 73 -0.80 8.56 -6.51
N GLY A 74 -0.38 9.56 -5.74
CA GLY A 74 -0.63 10.96 -6.04
C GLY A 74 -2.12 11.23 -6.27
N ASP A 75 -2.45 12.03 -7.28
CA ASP A 75 -3.82 12.44 -7.59
C ASP A 75 -4.74 11.25 -7.97
N ARG A 76 -4.16 10.13 -8.42
CA ARG A 76 -4.92 8.93 -8.78
C ARG A 76 -5.53 8.23 -7.57
N ALA A 77 -5.14 8.60 -6.35
CA ALA A 77 -5.77 8.09 -5.13
C ALA A 77 -7.20 8.62 -4.93
N SER A 78 -7.53 9.78 -5.52
CA SER A 78 -8.82 10.44 -5.32
C SER A 78 -9.99 9.57 -5.82
N GLY A 79 -10.98 9.36 -4.94
CA GLY A 79 -12.14 8.49 -5.22
C GLY A 79 -11.83 7.00 -5.27
N GLY A 80 -10.60 6.59 -4.94
CA GLY A 80 -10.17 5.19 -4.89
C GLY A 80 -10.32 4.53 -3.52
N THR A 81 -9.74 3.33 -3.42
CA THR A 81 -9.73 2.50 -2.19
C THR A 81 -8.30 2.31 -1.70
N LEU A 82 -8.03 2.66 -0.44
CA LEU A 82 -6.80 2.29 0.26
C LEU A 82 -7.03 0.97 1.01
N VAL A 83 -6.29 -0.07 0.64
CA VAL A 83 -6.29 -1.37 1.31
C VAL A 83 -5.04 -1.47 2.18
N VAL A 84 -5.21 -1.70 3.48
CA VAL A 84 -4.13 -1.70 4.48
C VAL A 84 -4.25 -2.90 5.41
N THR A 85 -3.11 -3.49 5.81
CA THR A 85 -3.08 -4.73 6.62
C THR A 85 -3.36 -4.53 8.11
N LEU A 86 -3.43 -3.28 8.58
CA LEU A 86 -3.70 -2.92 9.96
C LEU A 86 -4.49 -1.61 10.00
N GLU A 87 -5.26 -1.39 11.06
CA GLU A 87 -5.99 -0.13 11.27
C GLU A 87 -5.06 1.09 11.19
N PRO A 88 -5.39 2.12 10.38
CA PRO A 88 -4.62 3.36 10.30
C PRO A 88 -4.54 4.09 11.65
N CYS A 89 -3.37 4.62 12.00
CA CYS A 89 -3.19 5.28 13.28
C CYS A 89 -3.84 6.68 13.34
N THR A 90 -4.50 6.99 14.45
CA THR A 90 -5.16 8.28 14.75
C THR A 90 -4.40 9.15 15.76
N HIS A 91 -3.32 8.63 16.35
CA HIS A 91 -2.51 9.34 17.34
C HIS A 91 -1.24 9.92 16.71
N THR A 92 -0.70 10.98 17.30
CA THR A 92 0.59 11.54 16.90
C THR A 92 1.71 10.91 17.73
N GLY A 93 2.66 10.28 17.04
CA GLY A 93 3.86 9.69 17.64
C GLY A 93 5.13 10.31 17.07
N ARG A 94 6.05 9.48 16.59
CA ARG A 94 7.26 9.94 15.87
C ARG A 94 6.94 10.55 14.49
N THR A 95 5.81 10.16 13.92
CA THR A 95 5.22 10.73 12.70
C THR A 95 3.80 11.20 13.03
N GLY A 96 3.24 12.06 12.16
CA GLY A 96 1.81 12.41 12.22
C GLY A 96 0.90 11.19 11.99
N PRO A 97 -0.40 11.31 12.32
CA PRO A 97 -1.36 10.22 12.16
C PRO A 97 -1.62 9.93 10.67
N CYS A 98 -2.00 8.69 10.35
CA CYS A 98 -2.35 8.28 8.99
C CYS A 98 -3.76 8.76 8.57
N VAL A 99 -4.64 8.99 9.55
CA VAL A 99 -5.99 9.51 9.37
C VAL A 99 -6.18 10.71 10.29
N ALA A 100 -6.93 11.72 9.84
CA ALA A 100 -7.33 12.82 10.69
C ALA A 100 -8.19 12.28 11.83
N SER A 101 -7.88 12.72 13.06
CA SER A 101 -8.62 12.43 14.29
C SER A 101 -9.92 13.21 14.37
#